data_AF-A0A950P6F0-F1
#
_entry.id   AF-A0A950P6F0-F1
#
_cell.length_a   1.000
_cell.length_b   1.000
_cell.length_c   1.000
_cell.angle_alpha   90.00
_cell.angle_beta   90.00
_cell.angle_gamma   90.00
#
_symmetry.space_group_name_H-M   'P 1'
#
loop_
_entity.id
_entity.type
_entity.pdbx_description
1 polymer ?
#
loop_
_entity_poly.entity_id
_entity_poly.type
_entity_poly.pdbx_seq_one_letter_code
_entity_poly.pdbx_strand_id
1 'polypeptide(L)'
;ECKTYRWRAHTERKGQADPRDAAEIEAWKRKDPIALLERRLREQGELDDAGLQMMDRDILGGIEAAVAFAEASPFPLPEQATDDVFAV
;
A
#
# COMPACT_ATOMS: atom_id res chain seq x y z
N GLU A 1 5.81 20.73 -6.52
CA GLU A 1 4.89 19.72 -7.06
C GLU A 1 5.60 18.37 -7.15
N CYS A 2 4.97 17.25 -6.76
CA CYS A 2 5.54 15.90 -6.86
C CYS A 2 4.74 15.10 -7.90
N LYS A 3 5.32 14.88 -9.08
CA LYS A 3 4.63 14.17 -10.18
C LYS A 3 4.68 12.66 -9.92
N THR A 4 3.52 12.03 -9.81
CA THR A 4 3.37 10.59 -9.59
C THR A 4 2.24 10.02 -10.47
N TYR A 5 2.01 8.71 -10.40
CA TYR A 5 1.01 8.03 -11.21
C TYR A 5 0.25 6.94 -10.42
N ARG A 6 -1.08 6.99 -10.47
CA ARG A 6 -1.95 5.98 -9.86
C ARG A 6 -2.06 4.75 -10.76
N TRP A 7 -1.44 3.64 -10.41
CA TRP A 7 -1.43 2.47 -11.29
C TRP A 7 -2.78 1.76 -11.38
N ARG A 8 -3.47 1.59 -10.24
CA ARG A 8 -4.77 0.93 -10.16
C ARG A 8 -5.91 1.90 -10.48
N ALA A 9 -7.14 1.40 -10.49
CA ALA A 9 -8.35 2.19 -10.59
C ALA A 9 -8.48 3.20 -9.43
N HIS A 10 -9.46 4.09 -9.51
CA HIS A 10 -9.68 5.08 -8.45
C HIS A 10 -10.07 4.44 -7.13
N THR A 11 -10.82 3.34 -7.20
CA THR A 11 -11.38 2.64 -6.05
C THR A 11 -11.37 1.14 -6.30
N GLU A 12 -11.63 0.36 -5.26
CA GLU A 12 -11.83 -1.10 -5.35
C GLU A 12 -13.28 -1.47 -5.74
N ARG A 13 -14.08 -0.52 -6.23
CA ARG A 13 -15.44 -0.77 -6.68
C ARG A 13 -15.45 -1.78 -7.83
N LYS A 14 -16.07 -2.93 -7.60
CA LYS A 14 -16.24 -3.97 -8.61
C LYS A 14 -16.93 -3.42 -9.87
N GLY A 15 -16.37 -3.74 -11.04
CA GLY A 15 -16.91 -3.34 -12.34
C GLY A 15 -16.68 -1.88 -12.74
N GLN A 16 -15.91 -1.10 -11.96
CA GLN A 16 -15.52 0.24 -12.39
C GLN A 16 -14.55 0.16 -13.56
N ALA A 17 -14.95 0.70 -14.72
CA ALA A 17 -14.07 0.82 -15.87
C ALA A 17 -12.94 1.84 -15.59
N ASP A 18 -11.73 1.52 -16.05
CA ASP A 18 -10.62 2.47 -16.09
C ASP A 18 -10.49 3.02 -17.52
N PRO A 19 -10.82 4.30 -17.76
CA PRO A 19 -10.85 4.86 -19.11
C PRO A 19 -9.46 5.22 -19.66
N ARG A 20 -8.40 5.03 -18.86
CA ARG A 20 -7.03 5.41 -19.23
C ARG A 20 -6.40 4.35 -20.14
N ASP A 21 -5.47 4.79 -20.98
CA ASP A 21 -4.73 3.89 -21.85
C ASP A 21 -3.80 2.98 -21.02
N ALA A 22 -3.89 1.68 -21.26
CA ALA A 22 -3.01 0.70 -20.64
C ALA A 22 -1.54 0.97 -20.96
N ALA A 23 -1.22 1.44 -22.17
CA ALA A 23 0.15 1.78 -22.56
C ALA A 23 0.72 2.96 -21.76
N GLU A 24 -0.12 3.95 -21.42
CA GLU A 24 0.26 5.05 -20.54
C GLU A 24 0.61 4.53 -19.15
N ILE A 25 -0.24 3.67 -18.57
CA ILE A 25 -0.02 3.07 -17.25
C ILE A 25 1.29 2.28 -17.22
N GLU A 26 1.53 1.43 -18.23
CA GLU A 26 2.76 0.64 -18.33
C GLU A 26 4.02 1.52 -18.48
N ALA A 27 3.92 2.63 -19.24
CA ALA A 27 5.03 3.58 -19.34
C ALA A 27 5.37 4.22 -17.98
N TRP A 28 4.38 4.43 -17.12
CA TRP A 28 4.59 4.95 -15.76
C TRP A 28 5.05 3.88 -14.77
N LYS A 29 4.64 2.62 -14.90
CA LYS A 29 5.16 1.52 -14.08
C LYS A 29 6.68 1.33 -14.24
N ARG A 30 7.22 1.59 -15.44
CA ARG A 30 8.68 1.59 -15.66
C ARG A 30 9.43 2.66 -14.87
N LYS A 31 8.72 3.62 -14.28
CA LYS A 31 9.26 4.68 -13.41
C LYS A 31 8.97 4.40 -11.93
N ASP A 32 8.72 3.15 -11.56
CA ASP A 32 8.49 2.74 -10.18
C ASP A 32 9.59 3.25 -9.24
N PRO A 33 9.25 4.14 -8.28
CA PRO A 33 10.25 4.66 -7.33
C PRO A 33 10.86 3.56 -6.45
N ILE A 34 10.13 2.48 -6.14
CA ILE A 34 10.62 1.37 -5.31
C ILE A 34 11.71 0.61 -6.07
N ALA A 35 11.42 0.14 -7.28
CA ALA A 35 12.40 -0.57 -8.11
C ALA A 35 13.64 0.31 -8.44
N LEU A 36 13.44 1.61 -8.68
CA LEU A 36 14.54 2.55 -8.91
C LEU A 36 15.42 2.72 -7.67
N LEU A 37 14.83 2.83 -6.48
CA LEU A 37 15.55 2.94 -5.22
C LEU A 37 16.28 1.65 -4.89
N GLU A 38 15.63 0.50 -5.04
CA GLU A 38 16.23 -0.81 -4.80
C GLU A 38 17.51 -0.99 -5.64
N ARG A 39 17.43 -0.72 -6.94
CA ARG A 39 18.60 -0.79 -7.83
C ARG A 39 19.73 0.11 -7.33
N ARG A 40 19.41 1.35 -6.96
CA ARG A 40 20.40 2.31 -6.46
C ARG A 40 21.09 1.80 -5.18
N LEU A 41 20.32 1.29 -4.21
CA LEU A 41 20.88 0.77 -2.96
C LEU A 41 21.77 -0.46 -3.19
N ARG A 42 21.40 -1.32 -4.15
CA ARG A 42 22.23 -2.46 -4.58
C ARG A 42 23.54 -2.01 -5.23
N GLU A 43 23.47 -1.02 -6.12
CA GLU A 43 24.66 -0.42 -6.75
C GLU A 43 25.60 0.21 -5.70
N GLN A 44 25.05 0.72 -4.59
CA GLN A 44 25.81 1.26 -3.46
C GLN A 44 26.32 0.21 -2.48
N GLY A 45 25.92 -1.07 -2.63
CA GLY A 45 26.25 -2.14 -1.69
C GLY A 45 25.52 -2.06 -0.34
N GLU A 46 24.46 -1.25 -0.25
CA GLU A 46 23.65 -1.05 0.95
C GLU A 46 22.49 -2.05 1.06
N LEU A 47 22.17 -2.74 -0.03
CA LEU A 47 21.10 -3.73 -0.10
C LEU A 47 21.53 -4.94 -0.92
N ASP A 48 21.31 -6.14 -0.36
CA ASP A 48 21.47 -7.42 -1.05
C ASP A 48 20.16 -8.22 -1.02
N ASP A 49 20.18 -9.41 -1.62
CA ASP A 49 18.98 -10.26 -1.71
C ASP A 49 18.52 -10.75 -0.33
N ALA A 50 19.46 -11.01 0.58
CA ALA A 50 19.14 -11.45 1.94
C ALA A 50 18.44 -10.34 2.73
N GLY A 51 18.95 -9.11 2.63
CA GLY A 51 18.34 -7.92 3.23
C GLY A 51 16.95 -7.64 2.66
N LEU A 52 16.77 -7.75 1.34
CA LEU A 52 15.46 -7.56 0.72
C LEU A 52 14.44 -8.62 1.18
N GLN A 53 14.82 -9.90 1.17
CA GLN A 53 13.95 -10.99 1.63
C GLN A 53 13.59 -10.89 3.12
N MET A 54 14.53 -10.41 3.95
CA MET A 54 14.26 -10.15 5.36
C MET A 54 13.21 -9.06 5.53
N MET A 55 13.35 -7.93 4.83
CA MET A 55 12.37 -6.84 4.87
C MET A 55 10.99 -7.31 4.40
N ASP A 56 10.92 -8.03 3.27
CA ASP A 56 9.65 -8.55 2.76
C ASP A 56 8.93 -9.44 3.77
N ARG A 57 9.66 -10.38 4.38
CA ARG A 57 9.10 -11.28 5.39
C ARG A 57 8.59 -10.51 6.60
N ASP A 58 9.38 -9.57 7.12
CA ASP A 58 9.03 -8.83 8.33
C ASP A 58 7.81 -7.91 8.08
N ILE A 59 7.74 -7.28 6.91
CA ILE A 59 6.59 -6.46 6.48
C ILE A 59 5.34 -7.32 6.33
N LEU A 60 5.43 -8.46 5.64
CA LEU A 60 4.30 -9.36 5.45
C LEU A 60 3.78 -9.89 6.79
N GLY A 61 4.68 -10.29 7.69
CA GLY A 61 4.30 -10.71 9.04
C GLY A 61 3.59 -9.61 9.83
N GLY A 62 4.04 -8.36 9.70
CA GLY A 62 3.36 -7.21 10.31
C GLY A 62 1.96 -6.96 9.75
N ILE A 63 1.79 -7.09 8.42
CA ILE A 63 0.48 -6.97 7.75
C ILE A 63 -0.45 -8.09 8.22
N GLU A 64 0.00 -9.33 8.24
CA GLU A 64 -0.79 -10.49 8.69
C GLU A 64 -1.26 -10.31 10.15
N ALA A 65 -0.37 -9.88 11.03
CA ALA A 65 -0.71 -9.61 12.43
C ALA A 65 -1.75 -8.48 12.56
N ALA A 66 -1.61 -7.39 11.79
CA ALA A 66 -2.54 -6.27 11.80
C ALA A 66 -3.93 -6.67 11.28
N VAL A 67 -3.99 -7.48 10.21
CA VAL A 67 -5.25 -8.00 9.66
C VAL A 67 -5.92 -8.93 10.67
N ALA A 68 -5.18 -9.88 11.25
CA ALA A 68 -5.73 -10.80 12.24
C ALA A 68 -6.29 -10.07 13.47
N PHE A 69 -5.60 -9.02 13.94
CA PHE A 69 -6.10 -8.16 15.01
C PHE A 69 -7.40 -7.44 14.62
N ALA A 70 -7.46 -6.86 13.41
CA ALA A 70 -8.65 -6.15 12.94
C ALA A 70 -9.85 -7.08 12.76
N GLU A 71 -9.65 -8.29 12.22
CA GLU A 71 -10.72 -9.29 12.04
C GLU A 71 -11.22 -9.87 13.37
N ALA A 72 -10.35 -10.02 14.36
CA ALA A 72 -10.72 -10.50 15.70
C ALA A 72 -11.35 -9.41 16.59
N SER A 73 -11.22 -8.14 16.20
CA SER A 73 -11.77 -7.02 16.96
C SER A 73 -13.30 -6.99 16.87
N PRO A 74 -14.02 -6.80 17.99
CA PRO A 74 -15.46 -6.70 17.96
C PRO A 74 -15.90 -5.43 17.21
N PHE A 75 -17.06 -5.48 16.58
CA PHE A 75 -17.72 -4.27 16.12
C PHE A 75 -18.02 -3.32 17.29
N PRO A 76 -18.04 -2.00 17.06
CA PRO A 76 -18.47 -1.05 18.08
C PRO A 76 -19.92 -1.35 18.50
N LEU A 77 -20.24 -1.02 19.75
CA LEU A 77 -21.61 -1.10 20.25
C LEU A 77 -22.47 -0.03 19.54
N PRO A 78 -23.76 -0.31 19.23
CA PRO A 78 -24.62 0.65 18.57
C PRO A 78 -24.71 2.02 19.28
N GLU A 79 -24.63 2.04 20.61
CA GLU A 79 -24.70 3.24 21.44
C GLU A 79 -23.50 4.18 21.20
N GLN A 80 -22.35 3.63 20.77
CA GLN A 80 -21.15 4.40 20.47
C GLN A 80 -21.28 5.22 19.17
N ALA A 81 -22.36 5.06 18.41
CA ALA A 81 -22.60 5.84 17.21
C ALA A 81 -22.77 7.35 17.46
N THR A 82 -23.12 7.75 18.69
CA THR A 82 -23.25 9.15 19.09
C THR A 82 -22.11 9.66 19.97
N ASP A 83 -21.11 8.82 20.23
CA ASP A 83 -19.89 9.26 20.90
C ASP A 83 -19.20 10.34 20.03
N ASP A 84 -18.43 11.23 20.67
CA ASP A 84 -17.64 12.29 20.03
C ASP A 84 -18.41 13.36 19.22
N VAL A 85 -19.74 13.39 19.27
CA VAL A 85 -20.55 14.46 18.64
C VAL A 85 -20.33 15.81 19.35
N PHE A 86 -20.15 15.79 20.66
CA PHE A 86 -19.82 16.96 21.47
C PHE A 86 -18.60 16.65 22.35
N ALA A 87 -17.75 17.66 22.57
CA ALA A 87 -16.68 17.57 23.56
C ALA A 87 -17.23 17.66 24.99
N VAL A 88 -16.48 17.10 25.94
CA VAL A 88 -16.79 17.14 27.38
C VAL A 88 -16.38 18.49 27.99
#